data_AF-A0A960KVL5-F1
#
_entry.id   AF-A0A960KVL5-F1
#
_cell.length_a   1.000
_cell.length_b   1.000
_cell.length_c   1.000
_cell.angle_alpha   90.00
_cell.angle_beta   90.00
_cell.angle_gamma   90.00
#
_symmetry.space_group_name_H-M   'P 1'
#
loop_
_entity.id
_entity.type
_entity.pdbx_description
1 polymer ?
#
loop_
_entity_poly.entity_id
_entity_poly.type
_entity_poly.pdbx_seq_one_letter_code
_entity_poly.pdbx_strand_id
1 'polypeptide(L)'
;MQLIEKIIASYRFAPDSVPGRRYDLDWLRVLAFGLLIFYHIGMVYVARWGFHVKSPYASTHLESLMLLVNPWRMAILWFISGVAIRFVLAKVNKTRFLALRTVRLLLPLLFAVLVIIPPQLYCEMTQKGDLHHSYVEFLKAFFTWNHPLFAKYQAGILPHMDVNHLWYLRELWTFSLLLLLAMPIWNSRWFKSMMAWLATHVSVLVLGLVLINTGLEWVYREPRNQMGFLFLCFGFAIAWQEPF
;
A
#
# COMPACT_ATOMS: atom_id res chain seq x y z
N MET A 1 3.89 -5.72 -40.41
CA MET A 1 3.82 -6.70 -39.30
C MET A 1 5.03 -6.61 -38.37
N GLN A 2 6.28 -6.72 -38.86
CA GLN A 2 7.52 -6.64 -38.06
C GLN A 2 7.74 -5.33 -37.27
N LEU A 3 7.28 -4.18 -37.77
CA LEU A 3 7.41 -2.90 -37.05
C LEU A 3 6.48 -2.84 -35.83
N ILE A 4 5.25 -3.36 -35.95
CA ILE A 4 4.27 -3.43 -34.87
C ILE A 4 4.74 -4.43 -33.82
N GLU A 5 5.30 -5.57 -34.23
CA GLU A 5 5.91 -6.52 -33.29
C GLU A 5 7.14 -5.92 -32.58
N LYS A 6 7.99 -5.15 -33.25
CA LYS A 6 9.11 -4.43 -32.61
C LYS A 6 8.63 -3.36 -31.63
N ILE A 7 7.55 -2.66 -31.95
CA ILE A 7 6.95 -1.66 -31.04
C ILE A 7 6.33 -2.37 -29.84
N ILE A 8 5.55 -3.43 -30.04
CA ILE A 8 4.97 -4.26 -28.97
C ILE A 8 6.07 -4.92 -28.12
N ALA A 9 7.17 -5.37 -28.73
CA ALA A 9 8.35 -5.89 -28.04
C ALA A 9 9.09 -4.79 -27.27
N SER A 10 9.19 -3.56 -27.77
CA SER A 10 9.73 -2.44 -26.99
C SER A 10 8.86 -2.07 -25.78
N TYR A 11 7.57 -2.42 -25.82
CA TYR A 11 6.65 -2.28 -24.70
C TYR A 11 6.61 -3.51 -23.79
N ARG A 12 7.17 -4.64 -24.21
CA ARG A 12 7.45 -5.79 -23.33
C ARG A 12 8.80 -5.56 -22.67
N PHE A 13 8.76 -5.21 -21.39
CA PHE A 13 9.96 -5.25 -20.56
C PHE A 13 10.22 -6.70 -20.14
N ALA A 14 10.55 -7.56 -21.12
CA ALA A 14 10.91 -8.95 -20.86
C ALA A 14 12.45 -9.02 -20.74
N PRO A 15 13.00 -9.44 -19.59
CA PRO A 15 14.42 -9.81 -19.51
C PRO A 15 14.72 -11.01 -20.43
N ASP A 16 15.99 -11.16 -20.83
CA ASP A 16 16.46 -12.26 -21.68
C ASP A 16 16.22 -13.65 -21.05
N SER A 17 16.01 -13.71 -19.72
CA SER A 17 15.46 -14.88 -19.02
C SER A 17 14.47 -14.43 -17.93
N VAL A 18 13.35 -15.15 -17.78
CA VAL A 18 12.39 -14.90 -16.69
C VAL A 18 13.00 -15.47 -15.40
N PRO A 19 13.27 -14.67 -14.36
CA PRO A 19 13.87 -15.20 -13.15
C PRO A 19 12.94 -16.20 -12.47
N GLY A 20 13.54 -17.21 -11.82
CA GLY A 20 12.82 -18.23 -11.06
C GLY A 20 11.97 -17.65 -9.93
N ARG A 21 11.13 -18.49 -9.31
CA ARG A 21 10.30 -18.06 -8.17
C ARG A 21 11.19 -17.71 -6.97
N ARG A 22 11.05 -16.48 -6.47
CA ARG A 22 11.75 -15.95 -5.30
C ARG A 22 10.97 -16.27 -4.00
N TYR A 23 11.30 -17.41 -3.37
CA TYR A 23 10.62 -17.88 -2.14
C TYR A 23 10.90 -17.02 -0.92
N ASP A 24 12.07 -16.39 -0.87
CA ASP A 24 12.48 -15.37 0.10
C ASP A 24 11.48 -14.21 0.14
N LEU A 25 11.13 -13.65 -1.02
CA LEU A 25 10.18 -12.54 -1.13
C LEU A 25 8.74 -12.95 -0.79
N ASP A 26 8.38 -14.20 -1.09
CA ASP A 26 7.07 -14.75 -0.71
C ASP A 26 6.95 -14.89 0.82
N TRP A 27 7.97 -15.43 1.49
CA TRP A 27 7.99 -15.51 2.96
C TRP A 27 8.07 -14.15 3.63
N LEU A 28 8.89 -13.24 3.12
CA LEU A 28 8.98 -11.88 3.65
C LEU A 28 7.61 -11.19 3.59
N ARG A 29 6.86 -11.40 2.51
CA ARG A 29 5.48 -10.90 2.38
C ARG A 29 4.55 -11.49 3.45
N VAL A 30 4.59 -12.81 3.65
CA VAL A 30 3.76 -13.51 4.65
C VAL A 30 4.06 -12.97 6.05
N LEU A 31 5.35 -12.83 6.40
CA LEU A 31 5.77 -12.28 7.69
C LEU A 31 5.35 -10.81 7.85
N ALA A 32 5.52 -9.98 6.82
CA ALA A 32 5.15 -8.58 6.87
C ALA A 32 3.63 -8.39 7.06
N PHE A 33 2.79 -9.16 6.35
CA PHE A 33 1.34 -9.12 6.57
C PHE A 33 0.93 -9.74 7.90
N GLY A 34 1.57 -10.83 8.33
CA GLY A 34 1.32 -11.43 9.64
C GLY A 34 1.60 -10.43 10.77
N LEU A 35 2.76 -9.76 10.73
CA LEU A 35 3.10 -8.69 11.65
C LEU A 35 2.08 -7.54 11.58
N LEU A 36 1.63 -7.17 10.37
CA LEU A 36 0.64 -6.11 10.20
C LEU A 36 -0.71 -6.47 10.86
N ILE A 37 -1.13 -7.74 10.83
CA ILE A 37 -2.34 -8.20 11.52
C ILE A 37 -2.19 -8.00 13.03
N PHE A 38 -1.09 -8.49 13.62
CA PHE A 38 -0.82 -8.28 15.05
C PHE A 38 -0.68 -6.80 15.42
N TYR A 39 -0.13 -5.99 14.52
CA TYR A 39 -0.04 -4.54 14.71
C TYR A 39 -1.43 -3.89 14.81
N HIS A 40 -2.38 -4.27 13.94
CA HIS A 40 -3.75 -3.74 14.02
C HIS A 40 -4.49 -4.21 15.27
N ILE A 41 -4.29 -5.47 15.69
CA ILE A 41 -4.81 -5.97 16.96
C ILE A 41 -4.24 -5.12 18.11
N GLY A 42 -2.92 -4.88 18.10
CA GLY A 42 -2.24 -4.07 19.09
C GLY A 42 -2.78 -2.63 19.19
N MET A 43 -3.16 -2.01 18.07
CA MET A 43 -3.70 -0.63 18.07
C MET A 43 -4.97 -0.46 18.92
N VAL A 44 -5.75 -1.52 19.11
CA VAL A 44 -6.91 -1.53 20.02
C VAL A 44 -6.48 -1.40 21.49
N TYR A 45 -5.30 -1.92 21.85
CA TYR A 45 -4.76 -2.00 23.22
C TYR A 45 -3.67 -0.98 23.52
N VAL A 46 -3.30 -0.09 22.59
CA VAL A 46 -2.35 1.00 22.88
C VAL A 46 -3.04 2.08 23.73
N ALA A 47 -2.37 2.66 24.73
CA ALA A 47 -2.99 3.62 25.63
C ALA A 47 -3.27 4.99 24.99
N ARG A 48 -2.30 5.59 24.29
CA ARG A 48 -2.35 7.02 23.95
C ARG A 48 -2.76 7.34 22.51
N TRP A 49 -2.82 6.33 21.64
CA TRP A 49 -3.10 6.55 20.21
C TRP A 49 -4.59 6.47 19.90
N GLY A 50 -5.04 7.39 19.06
CA GLY A 50 -6.37 7.34 18.46
C GLY A 50 -6.52 6.11 17.56
N PHE A 51 -7.65 5.41 17.70
CA PHE A 51 -8.02 4.28 16.85
C PHE A 51 -9.54 4.13 16.82
N HIS A 52 -10.08 3.34 15.88
CA HIS A 52 -11.52 3.17 15.72
C HIS A 52 -12.22 2.68 16.99
N VAL A 53 -11.63 1.70 17.65
CA VAL A 53 -12.15 1.12 18.90
C VAL A 53 -10.98 0.90 19.87
N LYS A 54 -11.19 1.21 21.16
CA LYS A 54 -10.19 1.03 22.22
C LYS A 54 -10.68 0.05 23.27
N SER A 55 -9.76 -0.75 23.78
CA SER A 55 -9.99 -1.63 24.93
C SER A 55 -9.74 -0.88 26.24
N PRO A 56 -10.51 -1.15 27.32
CA PRO A 56 -10.18 -0.66 28.66
C PRO A 56 -8.87 -1.26 29.21
N TYR A 57 -8.40 -2.39 28.65
CA TYR A 57 -7.16 -3.06 29.03
C TYR A 57 -5.94 -2.52 28.27
N ALA A 58 -5.86 -1.21 28.05
CA ALA A 58 -4.80 -0.61 27.26
C ALA A 58 -3.46 -0.54 28.02
N SER A 59 -2.34 -0.67 27.29
CA SER A 59 -0.99 -0.73 27.86
C SER A 59 -0.02 0.24 27.18
N THR A 60 0.74 0.98 27.98
CA THR A 60 1.84 1.85 27.54
C THR A 60 3.08 1.06 27.16
N HIS A 61 3.31 -0.12 27.73
CA HIS A 61 4.42 -0.98 27.34
C HIS A 61 4.25 -1.53 25.92
N LEU A 62 3.02 -1.93 25.58
CA LEU A 62 2.68 -2.33 24.21
C LEU A 62 2.88 -1.18 23.23
N GLU A 63 2.52 0.05 23.62
CA GLU A 63 2.77 1.25 22.83
C GLU A 63 4.26 1.40 22.47
N SER A 64 5.15 1.27 23.46
CA SER A 64 6.60 1.35 23.23
C SER A 64 7.10 0.26 22.28
N LEU A 65 6.61 -0.97 22.39
CA LEU A 65 6.95 -2.05 21.46
C LEU A 65 6.47 -1.75 20.04
N MET A 66 5.28 -1.19 19.90
CA MET A 66 4.71 -0.85 18.59
C MET A 66 5.43 0.34 17.92
N LEU A 67 6.02 1.26 18.70
CA LEU A 67 6.90 2.31 18.16
C LEU A 67 8.11 1.74 17.43
N LEU A 68 8.63 0.58 17.85
CA LEU A 68 9.75 -0.07 17.15
C LEU A 68 9.34 -0.60 15.78
N VAL A 69 8.09 -1.05 15.62
CA VAL A 69 7.55 -1.60 14.37
C VAL A 69 7.10 -0.51 13.40
N ASN A 70 6.69 0.64 13.93
CA ASN A 70 6.06 1.71 13.18
C ASN A 70 6.86 2.17 11.94
N PRO A 71 8.15 2.54 12.04
CA PRO A 71 8.85 3.20 10.96
C PRO A 71 9.01 2.36 9.69
N TRP A 72 9.19 1.05 9.83
CA TRP A 72 9.60 0.19 8.72
C TRP A 72 8.50 -0.71 8.18
N ARG A 73 7.42 -0.99 8.93
CA ARG A 73 6.38 -1.95 8.52
C ARG A 73 5.80 -1.65 7.13
N MET A 74 5.52 -0.36 6.86
CA MET A 74 4.95 0.07 5.58
C MET A 74 6.01 0.12 4.49
N ALA A 75 7.24 0.55 4.81
CA ALA A 75 8.35 0.59 3.87
C ALA A 75 8.62 -0.81 3.27
N ILE A 76 8.63 -1.85 4.10
CA ILE A 76 8.81 -3.25 3.66
C ILE A 76 7.65 -3.68 2.74
N LEU A 77 6.40 -3.42 3.12
CA LEU A 77 5.24 -3.80 2.30
C LEU A 77 5.24 -3.10 0.93
N TRP A 78 5.62 -1.82 0.91
CA TRP A 78 5.73 -1.05 -0.34
C TRP A 78 6.86 -1.56 -1.22
N PHE A 79 8.03 -1.80 -0.64
CA PHE A 79 9.19 -2.38 -1.31
C PHE A 79 8.84 -3.72 -1.99
N ILE A 80 8.31 -4.69 -1.23
CA ILE A 80 7.95 -6.01 -1.76
C ILE A 80 6.90 -5.91 -2.86
N SER A 81 5.94 -4.98 -2.73
CA SER A 81 4.94 -4.74 -3.77
C SER A 81 5.55 -4.19 -5.05
N GLY A 82 6.51 -3.27 -4.96
CA GLY A 82 7.28 -2.78 -6.10
C GLY A 82 7.99 -3.91 -6.83
N VAL A 83 8.71 -4.74 -6.08
CA VAL A 83 9.40 -5.92 -6.61
C VAL A 83 8.40 -6.86 -7.31
N ALA A 84 7.29 -7.19 -6.65
CA ALA A 84 6.26 -8.07 -7.20
C ALA A 84 5.62 -7.50 -8.48
N ILE A 85 5.38 -6.18 -8.55
CA ILE A 85 4.85 -5.52 -9.75
C ILE A 85 5.80 -5.72 -10.93
N ARG A 86 7.12 -5.56 -10.72
CA ARG A 86 8.12 -5.77 -11.77
C ARG A 86 8.11 -7.20 -12.30
N PHE A 87 8.02 -8.21 -11.41
CA PHE A 87 7.88 -9.62 -11.78
C PHE A 87 6.62 -9.94 -12.57
N VAL A 88 5.48 -9.32 -12.24
CA VAL A 88 4.26 -9.54 -13.00
C VAL A 88 4.35 -8.87 -14.37
N LEU A 89 4.87 -7.63 -14.46
CA LEU A 89 5.02 -6.91 -15.73
C LEU A 89 5.99 -7.58 -16.71
N ALA A 90 6.93 -8.38 -16.23
CA ALA A 90 7.78 -9.20 -17.10
C ALA A 90 7.02 -10.37 -17.76
N LYS A 91 5.89 -10.82 -17.17
CA LYS A 91 5.13 -12.00 -17.60
C LYS A 91 3.86 -11.68 -18.39
N VAL A 92 3.32 -10.47 -18.28
CA VAL A 92 2.06 -10.08 -18.94
C VAL A 92 2.16 -8.69 -19.58
N ASN A 93 1.35 -8.43 -20.60
CA ASN A 93 1.27 -7.09 -21.20
C ASN A 93 0.56 -6.08 -20.27
N LYS A 94 0.66 -4.78 -20.59
CA LYS A 94 0.14 -3.68 -19.76
C LYS A 94 -1.38 -3.78 -19.52
N THR A 95 -2.15 -4.13 -20.54
CA THR A 95 -3.62 -4.22 -20.45
C THR A 95 -4.04 -5.37 -19.54
N ARG A 96 -3.42 -6.55 -19.70
CA ARG A 96 -3.67 -7.72 -18.84
C ARG A 96 -3.18 -7.47 -17.41
N PHE A 97 -2.04 -6.82 -17.22
CA PHE A 97 -1.59 -6.40 -15.89
C PHE A 97 -2.63 -5.52 -15.20
N LEU A 98 -3.11 -4.49 -15.91
CA LEU A 98 -4.11 -3.57 -15.37
C LEU A 98 -5.41 -4.29 -15.01
N ALA A 99 -5.95 -5.12 -15.90
CA ALA A 99 -7.16 -5.89 -15.63
C ALA A 99 -7.00 -6.79 -14.39
N LEU A 100 -5.89 -7.55 -14.30
CA LEU A 100 -5.60 -8.41 -13.16
C LEU A 100 -5.46 -7.61 -11.87
N ARG A 101 -4.79 -6.46 -11.90
CA ARG A 101 -4.60 -5.60 -10.72
C ARG A 101 -5.91 -4.98 -10.27
N THR A 102 -6.70 -4.45 -11.19
CA THR A 102 -8.00 -3.84 -10.90
C THR A 102 -8.93 -4.85 -10.24
N VAL A 103 -9.11 -6.04 -10.81
CA VAL A 103 -10.01 -7.05 -10.23
C VAL A 103 -9.48 -7.53 -8.87
N ARG A 104 -8.18 -7.85 -8.76
CA ARG A 104 -7.62 -8.41 -7.51
C ARG A 104 -7.53 -7.41 -6.36
N LEU A 105 -7.49 -6.10 -6.64
CA LEU A 105 -7.38 -5.07 -5.60
C LEU A 105 -8.71 -4.39 -5.33
N LEU A 106 -9.41 -3.93 -6.37
CA LEU A 106 -10.62 -3.14 -6.20
C LEU A 106 -11.84 -3.99 -5.84
N LEU A 107 -11.93 -5.23 -6.31
CA LEU A 107 -13.08 -6.09 -5.95
C LEU A 107 -13.06 -6.45 -4.44
N PRO A 108 -11.93 -6.92 -3.86
CA PRO A 108 -11.85 -7.14 -2.41
C PRO A 108 -12.00 -5.84 -1.61
N LEU A 109 -11.45 -4.72 -2.10
CA LEU A 109 -11.60 -3.42 -1.46
C LEU A 109 -13.07 -3.00 -1.41
N LEU A 110 -13.80 -3.12 -2.53
CA LEU A 110 -15.22 -2.80 -2.59
C LEU A 110 -16.02 -3.68 -1.62
N PHE A 111 -15.79 -5.00 -1.64
CA PHE A 111 -16.44 -5.91 -0.71
C PHE A 111 -16.21 -5.49 0.74
N ALA A 112 -14.96 -5.18 1.09
CA ALA A 112 -14.62 -4.81 2.45
C ALA A 112 -15.20 -3.45 2.87
N VAL A 113 -15.24 -2.46 1.98
CA VAL A 113 -15.90 -1.16 2.22
C VAL A 113 -17.40 -1.34 2.47
N LEU A 114 -18.06 -2.23 1.74
CA LEU A 114 -19.50 -2.43 1.84
C LEU A 114 -19.93 -3.38 2.96
N VAL A 115 -19.05 -4.30 3.39
CA VAL A 115 -19.42 -5.40 4.31
C VAL A 115 -18.61 -5.39 5.60
N ILE A 116 -17.31 -5.11 5.54
CA ILE A 116 -16.41 -5.24 6.71
C ILE A 116 -16.27 -3.91 7.47
N ILE A 117 -16.22 -2.79 6.76
CA ILE A 117 -16.10 -1.45 7.34
C ILE A 117 -17.36 -1.00 8.11
N PRO A 118 -18.60 -1.27 7.67
CA PRO A 118 -19.78 -0.78 8.38
C PRO A 118 -19.90 -1.34 9.82
N PRO A 119 -19.69 -2.64 10.10
CA PRO A 119 -19.59 -3.14 11.47
C PRO A 119 -18.51 -2.43 12.29
N GLN A 120 -17.33 -2.18 11.72
CA GLN A 120 -16.25 -1.48 12.40
C GLN A 120 -16.64 -0.05 12.78
N LEU A 121 -17.23 0.69 11.83
CA LEU A 121 -17.71 2.06 12.06
C LEU A 121 -18.87 2.08 13.07
N TYR A 122 -19.78 1.12 13.02
CA TYR A 122 -20.86 0.98 14.00
C TYR A 122 -20.32 0.86 15.43
N CYS A 123 -19.35 -0.01 15.64
CA CYS A 123 -18.71 -0.19 16.95
C CYS A 123 -17.98 1.09 17.41
N GLU A 124 -17.27 1.76 16.49
CA GLU A 124 -16.59 3.04 16.77
C GLU A 124 -17.58 4.12 17.22
N MET A 125 -18.65 4.34 16.43
CA MET A 125 -19.65 5.37 16.73
C MET A 125 -20.41 5.08 18.03
N THR A 126 -20.69 3.80 18.28
CA THR A 126 -21.33 3.34 19.53
C THR A 126 -20.42 3.62 20.73
N GLN A 127 -19.13 3.29 20.64
CA GLN A 127 -18.18 3.54 21.74
C GLN A 127 -17.96 5.03 22.01
N LYS A 128 -18.00 5.88 20.97
CA LYS A 128 -17.91 7.35 21.12
C LYS A 128 -19.19 8.00 21.64
N GLY A 129 -20.29 7.26 21.72
CA GLY A 129 -21.60 7.80 22.11
C GLY A 129 -22.25 8.65 21.01
N ASP A 130 -21.76 8.59 19.78
CA ASP A 130 -22.33 9.32 18.63
C ASP A 130 -23.50 8.56 17.97
N LEU A 131 -23.81 7.33 18.41
CA LEU A 131 -24.82 6.47 17.82
C LEU A 131 -25.78 5.90 18.86
N HIS A 132 -27.08 6.12 18.66
CA HIS A 132 -28.16 5.58 19.48
C HIS A 132 -29.08 4.63 18.70
N HIS A 133 -28.74 4.33 17.44
CA HIS A 133 -29.55 3.51 16.55
C HIS A 133 -29.18 2.02 16.64
N SER A 134 -30.16 1.17 16.33
CA SER A 134 -29.90 -0.25 16.10
C SER A 134 -29.00 -0.44 14.87
N TYR A 135 -28.31 -1.59 14.77
CA TYR A 135 -27.43 -1.87 13.64
C TYR A 135 -28.15 -1.81 12.28
N VAL A 136 -29.41 -2.24 12.21
CA VAL A 136 -30.21 -2.21 10.98
C VAL A 136 -30.51 -0.77 10.53
N GLU A 137 -30.85 0.11 11.47
CA GLU A 137 -31.10 1.53 11.19
C GLU A 137 -29.81 2.24 10.77
N PHE A 138 -28.70 1.93 11.44
CA PHE A 138 -27.38 2.39 11.04
C PHE A 138 -27.04 1.95 9.61
N LEU A 139 -27.29 0.70 9.25
CA LEU A 139 -26.97 0.19 7.91
C LEU A 139 -27.80 0.88 6.82
N LYS A 140 -29.09 1.14 7.09
CA LYS A 140 -29.94 1.94 6.19
C LYS A 140 -29.39 3.37 6.01
N ALA A 141 -28.98 4.00 7.11
CA ALA A 141 -28.35 5.33 7.06
C ALA A 141 -27.01 5.29 6.29
N PHE A 142 -26.20 4.26 6.51
CA PHE A 142 -24.88 4.09 5.88
C PHE A 142 -24.96 4.02 4.35
N PHE A 143 -25.95 3.32 3.80
CA PHE A 143 -26.16 3.25 2.34
C PHE A 143 -26.96 4.43 1.76
N THR A 144 -27.28 5.45 2.56
CA THR A 144 -27.94 6.67 2.09
C THR A 144 -26.90 7.72 1.70
N TRP A 145 -26.99 8.24 0.47
CA TRP A 145 -25.93 9.00 -0.20
C TRP A 145 -25.48 10.30 0.51
N ASN A 146 -26.23 10.84 1.48
CA ASN A 146 -25.90 12.07 2.23
C ASN A 146 -26.57 12.12 3.61
N HIS A 147 -26.38 11.08 4.43
CA HIS A 147 -27.01 11.05 5.75
C HIS A 147 -26.24 11.91 6.78
N PRO A 148 -26.90 12.80 7.53
CA PRO A 148 -26.23 13.74 8.45
C PRO A 148 -25.50 13.06 9.62
N LEU A 149 -25.87 11.81 9.93
CA LEU A 149 -25.27 10.98 10.98
C LEU A 149 -23.73 10.88 10.87
N PHE A 150 -23.19 10.99 9.65
CA PHE A 150 -21.76 10.81 9.39
C PHE A 150 -21.00 12.12 9.17
N ALA A 151 -21.62 13.29 9.41
CA ALA A 151 -20.98 14.58 9.15
C ALA A 151 -19.67 14.81 9.94
N LYS A 152 -19.51 14.16 11.09
CA LYS A 152 -18.28 14.19 11.92
C LYS A 152 -17.21 13.18 11.47
N TYR A 153 -17.54 12.29 10.54
CA TYR A 153 -16.72 11.15 10.15
C TYR A 153 -16.09 11.39 8.77
N GLN A 154 -14.89 10.85 8.57
CA GLN A 154 -14.12 11.09 7.37
C GLN A 154 -14.80 10.46 6.14
N ALA A 155 -14.94 11.26 5.08
CA ALA A 155 -15.33 10.75 3.77
C ALA A 155 -14.16 10.04 3.08
N GLY A 156 -14.44 9.00 2.29
CA GLY A 156 -13.44 8.25 1.56
C GLY A 156 -13.74 8.10 0.08
N ILE A 157 -13.83 6.86 -0.40
CA ILE A 157 -14.13 6.58 -1.81
C ILE A 157 -15.56 7.01 -2.14
N LEU A 158 -16.47 6.81 -1.18
CA LEU A 158 -17.84 7.30 -1.23
C LEU A 158 -18.06 8.27 -0.07
N PRO A 159 -19.10 9.12 -0.15
CA PRO A 159 -19.56 9.90 0.99
C PRO A 159 -19.68 8.98 2.22
N HIS A 160 -19.03 9.34 3.32
CA HIS A 160 -19.04 8.60 4.61
C HIS A 160 -18.54 7.15 4.58
N MET A 161 -17.85 6.72 3.51
CA MET A 161 -17.20 5.40 3.43
C MET A 161 -15.70 5.54 3.22
N ASP A 162 -14.96 5.68 4.31
CA ASP A 162 -13.49 5.56 4.29
C ASP A 162 -13.05 4.11 4.11
N VAL A 163 -11.86 3.93 3.56
CA VAL A 163 -11.20 2.64 3.36
C VAL A 163 -10.53 2.13 4.63
N ASN A 164 -10.42 2.97 5.68
CA ASN A 164 -9.80 2.64 6.96
C ASN A 164 -8.48 1.86 6.76
N HIS A 165 -8.35 0.67 7.35
CA HIS A 165 -7.16 -0.19 7.28
C HIS A 165 -6.79 -0.66 5.87
N LEU A 166 -7.70 -0.54 4.91
CA LEU A 166 -7.53 -1.05 3.54
C LEU A 166 -7.01 0.02 2.57
N TRP A 167 -6.65 1.19 3.09
CA TRP A 167 -6.03 2.26 2.31
C TRP A 167 -4.85 1.77 1.45
N TYR A 168 -4.09 0.80 1.95
CA TYR A 168 -2.98 0.20 1.21
C TYR A 168 -3.41 -0.36 -0.15
N LEU A 169 -4.59 -1.00 -0.26
CA LEU A 169 -5.07 -1.57 -1.53
C LEU A 169 -5.39 -0.48 -2.56
N ARG A 170 -6.04 0.61 -2.10
CA ARG A 170 -6.35 1.78 -2.93
C ARG A 170 -5.06 2.42 -3.45
N GLU A 171 -4.13 2.73 -2.56
CA GLU A 171 -2.86 3.36 -2.95
C GLU A 171 -2.01 2.43 -3.80
N LEU A 172 -2.00 1.12 -3.54
CA LEU A 172 -1.26 0.17 -4.36
C LEU A 172 -1.80 0.11 -5.79
N TRP A 173 -3.12 0.20 -5.97
CA TRP A 173 -3.71 0.30 -7.29
C TRP A 173 -3.32 1.62 -7.98
N THR A 174 -3.46 2.76 -7.30
CA THR A 174 -3.07 4.08 -7.81
C THR A 174 -1.59 4.12 -8.20
N PHE A 175 -0.70 3.65 -7.32
CA PHE A 175 0.75 3.63 -7.57
C PHE A 175 1.12 2.66 -8.68
N SER A 176 0.38 1.56 -8.85
CA SER A 176 0.56 0.68 -10.01
C SER A 176 0.25 1.40 -11.33
N LEU A 177 -0.77 2.27 -11.35
CA LEU A 177 -1.07 3.11 -12.53
C LEU A 177 0.03 4.14 -12.77
N LEU A 178 0.47 4.84 -11.73
CA LEU A 178 1.56 5.82 -11.83
C LEU A 178 2.85 5.16 -12.34
N LEU A 179 3.18 3.96 -11.87
CA LEU A 179 4.31 3.18 -12.40
C LEU A 179 4.14 2.86 -13.89
N LEU A 180 2.94 2.43 -14.31
CA LEU A 180 2.65 2.14 -15.71
C LEU A 180 2.79 3.38 -16.61
N LEU A 181 2.31 4.53 -16.14
CA LEU A 181 2.44 5.81 -16.84
C LEU A 181 3.90 6.24 -16.94
N ALA A 182 4.69 6.03 -15.88
CA ALA A 182 6.11 6.32 -15.84
C ALA A 182 6.99 5.29 -16.60
N MET A 183 6.42 4.24 -17.20
CA MET A 183 7.18 3.19 -17.92
C MET A 183 8.20 3.71 -18.95
N PRO A 184 7.93 4.78 -19.73
CA PRO A 184 8.94 5.32 -20.64
C PRO A 184 10.23 5.76 -19.92
N ILE A 185 10.09 6.34 -18.72
CA ILE A 185 11.21 6.79 -17.89
C ILE A 185 11.98 5.58 -17.35
N TRP A 186 11.26 4.59 -16.78
CA TRP A 186 11.84 3.34 -16.28
C TRP A 186 12.61 2.54 -17.35
N ASN A 187 12.23 2.71 -18.62
CA ASN A 187 12.83 2.01 -19.75
C ASN A 187 13.97 2.79 -20.42
N SER A 188 14.17 4.06 -20.05
CA SER A 188 15.23 4.89 -20.62
C SER A 188 16.61 4.33 -20.28
N ARG A 189 17.57 4.46 -21.22
CA ARG A 189 18.95 3.99 -21.02
C ARG A 189 19.61 4.69 -19.84
N TRP A 190 19.40 6.00 -19.73
CA TRP A 190 19.90 6.81 -18.62
C TRP A 190 19.43 6.28 -17.26
N PHE A 191 18.13 6.02 -17.11
CA PHE A 191 17.58 5.54 -15.84
C PHE A 191 18.12 4.15 -15.47
N LYS A 192 18.23 3.24 -16.45
CA LYS A 192 18.84 1.92 -16.23
C LYS A 192 20.29 2.01 -15.77
N SER A 193 21.11 2.85 -16.42
CA SER A 193 22.51 3.05 -16.06
C SER A 193 22.65 3.68 -14.67
N MET A 194 21.84 4.69 -14.36
CA MET A 194 21.80 5.32 -13.03
C MET A 194 21.46 4.29 -11.94
N MET A 195 20.43 3.46 -12.16
CA MET A 195 20.03 2.45 -11.19
C MET A 195 21.06 1.32 -11.02
N ALA A 196 21.74 0.91 -12.10
CA ALA A 196 22.81 -0.07 -12.02
C ALA A 196 23.99 0.46 -11.18
N TRP A 197 24.38 1.72 -11.39
CA TRP A 197 25.42 2.37 -10.58
C TRP A 197 25.01 2.52 -9.11
N LEU A 198 23.75 2.90 -8.84
CA LEU A 198 23.26 3.05 -7.47
C LEU A 198 23.28 1.72 -6.70
N ALA A 199 22.97 0.62 -7.36
CA ALA A 199 22.95 -0.69 -6.71
C ALA A 199 24.33 -1.25 -6.41
N THR A 200 25.38 -0.84 -7.14
CA THR A 200 26.77 -1.13 -6.71
C THR A 200 27.20 -0.27 -5.51
N HIS A 201 26.45 0.79 -5.19
CA HIS A 201 26.71 1.73 -4.09
C HIS A 201 25.56 1.72 -3.08
N VAL A 202 25.28 0.55 -2.49
CA VAL A 202 24.16 0.33 -1.57
C VAL A 202 24.12 1.35 -0.43
N SER A 203 25.28 1.74 0.12
CA SER A 203 25.36 2.75 1.19
C SER A 203 24.86 4.13 0.75
N VAL A 204 25.23 4.58 -0.45
CA VAL A 204 24.76 5.84 -1.05
C VAL A 204 23.25 5.79 -1.28
N LEU A 205 22.76 4.65 -1.75
CA LEU A 205 21.35 4.42 -2.03
C LEU A 205 20.50 4.42 -0.77
N VAL A 206 20.95 3.71 0.28
CA VAL A 206 20.29 3.69 1.59
C VAL A 206 20.33 5.07 2.23
N LEU A 207 21.48 5.75 2.21
CA LEU A 207 21.60 7.10 2.74
C LEU A 207 20.67 8.08 2.01
N GLY A 208 20.61 8.00 0.68
CA GLY A 208 19.70 8.81 -0.14
C GLY A 208 18.24 8.57 0.23
N LEU A 209 17.82 7.31 0.39
CA LEU A 209 16.46 6.98 0.84
C LEU A 209 16.15 7.53 2.22
N VAL A 210 17.09 7.42 3.17
CA VAL A 210 16.92 7.96 4.53
C VAL A 210 16.79 9.49 4.48
N LEU A 211 17.65 10.19 3.73
CA LEU A 211 17.60 11.64 3.61
C LEU A 211 16.31 12.12 2.95
N ILE A 212 15.85 11.45 1.89
CA ILE A 212 14.58 11.77 1.24
C ILE A 212 13.42 11.50 2.21
N ASN A 213 13.45 10.39 2.95
CA ASN A 213 12.41 10.07 3.93
C ASN A 213 12.30 11.15 5.00
N THR A 214 13.42 11.54 5.61
CA THR A 214 13.47 12.60 6.62
C THR A 214 13.05 13.96 6.04
N GLY A 215 13.44 14.27 4.80
CA GLY A 215 13.00 15.48 4.11
C GLY A 215 11.49 15.50 3.85
N LEU A 216 10.90 14.37 3.47
CA LEU A 216 9.46 14.24 3.29
C LEU A 216 8.70 14.41 4.61
N GLU A 217 9.20 13.85 5.71
CA GLU A 217 8.67 14.07 7.07
C GLU A 217 8.73 15.51 7.51
N TRP A 218 9.76 16.25 7.07
CA TRP A 218 9.88 17.66 7.38
C TRP A 218 8.92 18.55 6.57
N VAL A 219 8.67 18.20 5.30
CA VAL A 219 7.82 18.99 4.39
C VAL A 219 6.34 18.68 4.57
N TYR A 220 5.97 17.41 4.73
CA TYR A 220 4.59 16.96 4.77
C TYR A 220 4.17 16.57 6.18
N ARG A 221 2.99 17.03 6.58
CA ARG A 221 2.37 16.63 7.87
C ARG A 221 2.04 15.14 7.93
N GLU A 222 1.68 14.54 6.79
CA GLU A 222 1.43 13.10 6.64
C GLU A 222 2.08 12.58 5.33
N PRO A 223 3.39 12.23 5.34
CA PRO A 223 4.11 11.85 4.13
C PRO A 223 3.86 10.40 3.69
N ARG A 224 2.85 9.74 4.28
CA ARG A 224 2.57 8.31 4.13
C ARG A 224 2.53 7.85 2.68
N ASN A 225 1.86 8.61 1.82
CA ASN A 225 1.68 8.26 0.42
C ASN A 225 2.98 8.48 -0.39
N GLN A 226 3.70 9.57 -0.10
CA GLN A 226 4.98 9.91 -0.74
C GLN A 226 6.05 8.87 -0.40
N MET A 227 6.18 8.50 0.88
CA MET A 227 7.08 7.43 1.31
C MET A 227 6.69 6.10 0.68
N GLY A 228 5.40 5.76 0.68
CA GLY A 228 4.93 4.51 0.12
C GLY A 228 5.26 4.39 -1.37
N PHE A 229 5.05 5.46 -2.13
CA PHE A 229 5.41 5.49 -3.54
C PHE A 229 6.94 5.41 -3.74
N LEU A 230 7.74 6.09 -2.91
CA LEU A 230 9.20 6.03 -2.94
C LEU A 230 9.71 4.59 -2.74
N PHE A 231 9.28 3.91 -1.68
CA PHE A 231 9.71 2.53 -1.39
C PHE A 231 9.21 1.53 -2.44
N LEU A 232 8.01 1.75 -2.99
CA LEU A 232 7.50 0.94 -4.09
C LEU A 232 8.33 1.13 -5.38
N CYS A 233 8.66 2.38 -5.73
CA CYS A 233 9.56 2.70 -6.84
C CYS A 233 10.95 2.07 -6.64
N PHE A 234 11.47 2.16 -5.42
CA PHE A 234 12.74 1.56 -5.03
C PHE A 234 12.76 0.05 -5.24
N GLY A 235 11.75 -0.67 -4.71
CA GLY A 235 11.61 -2.10 -4.93
C GLY A 235 11.43 -2.47 -6.40
N PHE A 236 10.67 -1.68 -7.15
CA PHE A 236 10.48 -1.88 -8.58
C PHE A 236 11.79 -1.75 -9.38
N ALA A 237 12.66 -0.82 -8.98
CA ALA A 237 13.93 -0.55 -9.66
C ALA A 237 15.00 -1.62 -9.39
N ILE A 238 15.06 -2.14 -8.15
CA ILE A 238 16.11 -3.09 -7.73
C ILE A 238 15.80 -4.54 -8.09
N ALA A 239 14.54 -4.90 -8.33
CA ALA A 239 14.11 -6.29 -8.41
C ALA A 239 14.89 -7.20 -9.41
N TRP A 240 15.65 -6.64 -10.35
CA TRP A 240 16.42 -7.33 -11.40
C TRP A 240 17.92 -7.38 -11.10
N GLN A 241 18.35 -6.81 -9.98
CA GLN A 241 19.76 -6.72 -9.63
C GLN A 241 20.13 -7.94 -8.80
N GLU A 242 21.00 -8.77 -9.38
CA GLU A 242 21.61 -9.97 -8.78
C GLU A 242 22.17 -9.80 -7.34
N PRO A 243 22.66 -8.63 -6.86
CA PRO A 243 23.10 -8.51 -5.48
C PRO A 243 21.99 -8.58 -4.40
N PHE A 244 20.70 -8.72 -4.77
CA PHE A 244 19.57 -8.75 -3.83
C PHE A 244 18.53 -9.86 -4.10
#